data_AF-A0A9N7UQK4-F1
#
_entry.id   AF-A0A9N7UQK4-F1
#
_cell.length_a   1.000
_cell.length_b   1.000
_cell.length_c   1.000
_cell.angle_alpha   90.00
_cell.angle_beta   90.00
_cell.angle_gamma   90.00
#
_symmetry.space_group_name_H-M   'P 1'
#
loop_
_entity.id
_entity.type
_entity.pdbx_description
1 polymer ?
#
loop_
_entity_poly.entity_id
_entity_poly.type
_entity_poly.pdbx_seq_one_letter_code
_entity_poly.pdbx_strand_id
1 'polypeptide(L)'
;MNDEDQYELFLELFNDSNTTDLSYVGSKTVKICSKESVNYFGARFIPVFYYVIFILSYFGNGLVLFIIYQYEKLNTVTNVFLLNLVLSNILFATSLPFWATYHQSEWIFGSFLCKMVSSAYFIGFYSSILFLTLMTFDRYLAVVHAVAAAKSRKKAYAIVGSVAVWCISVVASIKELVLQNVSKNPFSGLMCEESGFPESTMERWRLNIWSRFLSAK
;
A
#
# COMPACT_ATOMS: atom_id res chain seq x y z
N MET A 1 3.77 -24.52 -18.75
CA MET A 1 3.13 -24.28 -20.06
C MET A 1 4.26 -24.15 -21.06
N ASN A 2 4.16 -24.78 -22.23
CA ASN A 2 5.31 -24.90 -23.13
C ASN A 2 5.55 -23.54 -23.82
N ASP A 3 6.81 -23.21 -24.12
CA ASP A 3 7.18 -21.94 -24.79
C ASP A 3 6.42 -21.68 -26.10
N GLU A 4 5.91 -22.74 -26.74
CA GLU A 4 5.05 -22.68 -27.93
C GLU A 4 3.71 -21.97 -27.69
N ASP A 5 3.07 -22.19 -26.54
CA ASP A 5 1.74 -21.63 -26.24
C ASP A 5 1.81 -20.09 -26.07
N GLN A 6 2.97 -19.60 -25.59
CA GLN A 6 3.21 -18.17 -25.39
C GLN A 6 3.48 -17.44 -26.72
N TYR A 7 3.99 -18.16 -27.72
CA TYR A 7 4.28 -17.64 -29.05
C TYR A 7 3.00 -17.51 -29.89
N GLU A 8 2.12 -18.50 -29.83
CA GLU A 8 0.81 -18.50 -30.51
C GLU A 8 -0.08 -17.35 -30.02
N LEU A 9 -0.14 -17.12 -28.70
CA LEU A 9 -0.94 -16.03 -28.12
C LEU A 9 -0.40 -14.63 -28.50
N PHE A 10 0.92 -14.51 -28.67
CA PHE A 10 1.56 -13.27 -29.14
C PHE A 10 1.28 -13.02 -30.63
N LEU A 11 1.22 -14.09 -31.44
CA LEU A 11 0.87 -14.01 -32.87
C LEU A 11 -0.59 -13.60 -33.09
N GLU A 12 -1.52 -14.10 -32.29
CA GLU A 12 -2.94 -13.70 -32.35
C GLU A 12 -3.14 -12.20 -32.09
N LEU A 13 -2.34 -11.61 -31.19
CA LEU A 13 -2.37 -10.17 -30.87
C LEU A 13 -1.80 -9.28 -31.98
N PHE A 14 -0.90 -9.80 -32.83
CA PHE A 14 -0.22 -9.01 -33.86
C PHE A 14 -0.98 -8.97 -35.20
N ASN A 15 -1.76 -10.02 -35.49
CA ASN A 15 -2.42 -10.19 -36.78
C ASN A 15 -3.66 -9.29 -36.98
N ASP A 16 -4.10 -8.57 -35.95
CA ASP A 16 -5.27 -7.68 -35.98
C ASP A 16 -4.95 -6.24 -36.48
N SER A 17 -3.69 -5.92 -36.78
CA SER A 17 -3.26 -4.58 -37.21
C SER A 17 -2.96 -4.49 -38.71
N ASN A 18 -4.00 -4.33 -39.52
CA ASN A 18 -3.87 -4.05 -40.95
C ASN A 18 -3.58 -2.55 -41.20
N THR A 19 -2.33 -2.11 -40.98
CA THR A 19 -1.86 -0.80 -41.47
C THR A 19 -0.42 -0.86 -41.96
N THR A 20 -0.27 -0.68 -43.27
CA THR A 20 0.98 -0.49 -44.01
C THR A 20 1.59 0.88 -43.73
N ASP A 21 2.74 0.88 -43.06
CA ASP A 21 3.94 1.73 -43.24
C ASP A 21 4.51 2.20 -41.89
N LEU A 22 5.63 1.57 -41.48
CA LEU A 22 6.26 1.77 -40.17
C LEU A 22 7.79 1.70 -40.29
N SER A 23 8.38 2.45 -41.23
CA SER A 23 9.82 2.43 -41.52
C SER A 23 10.73 3.06 -40.45
N TYR A 24 10.15 3.53 -39.32
CA TYR A 24 10.87 4.14 -38.20
C TYR A 24 10.74 3.40 -36.86
N VAL A 25 10.03 2.27 -36.80
CA VAL A 25 10.03 1.40 -35.61
C VAL A 25 10.81 0.15 -35.96
N GLY A 26 12.07 0.07 -35.51
CA GLY A 26 12.80 -1.19 -35.53
C GLY A 26 12.04 -2.18 -34.64
N SER A 27 11.23 -3.06 -35.23
CA SER A 27 10.46 -4.09 -34.53
C SER A 27 11.39 -5.23 -34.05
N LYS A 28 12.38 -4.89 -33.23
CA LYS A 28 13.08 -5.92 -32.45
C LYS A 28 12.12 -6.30 -31.33
N THR A 29 11.57 -7.50 -31.41
CA THR A 29 10.87 -8.12 -30.29
C THR A 29 11.84 -8.14 -29.10
N VAL A 30 11.54 -7.33 -28.08
CA VAL A 30 12.33 -7.33 -26.85
C VAL A 30 11.94 -8.60 -26.09
N LYS A 31 12.83 -9.59 -26.06
CA LYS A 31 12.64 -10.79 -25.26
C LYS A 31 12.58 -10.38 -23.79
N ILE A 32 11.39 -10.46 -23.20
CA ILE A 32 11.20 -10.23 -21.77
C ILE A 32 12.02 -11.29 -21.02
N CYS A 33 12.79 -10.86 -20.02
CA CYS A 33 13.61 -11.78 -19.23
C CYS A 33 12.71 -12.75 -18.47
N SER A 34 12.95 -14.07 -18.64
CA SER A 34 12.29 -15.09 -17.84
C SER A 34 12.66 -14.90 -16.37
N LYS A 35 11.65 -14.71 -15.53
CA LYS A 35 11.79 -14.58 -14.07
C LYS A 35 11.28 -15.83 -13.34
N GLU A 36 11.20 -16.97 -14.01
CA GLU A 36 10.57 -18.18 -13.45
C GLU A 36 11.20 -18.64 -12.13
N SER A 37 12.53 -18.67 -12.05
CA SER A 37 13.25 -19.06 -10.83
C SER A 37 13.00 -18.09 -9.67
N VAL A 38 12.93 -16.79 -9.95
CA VAL A 38 12.66 -15.74 -8.97
C VAL A 38 11.21 -15.80 -8.49
N ASN A 39 10.27 -16.02 -9.42
CA ASN A 39 8.84 -16.14 -9.12
C ASN A 39 8.56 -17.40 -8.29
N TYR A 40 9.19 -18.53 -8.63
CA TYR A 40 9.08 -19.77 -7.86
C TYR A 40 9.58 -19.62 -6.42
N PHE A 41 10.77 -19.02 -6.26
CA PHE A 41 11.31 -18.74 -4.93
C PHE A 41 10.40 -17.76 -4.15
N GLY A 42 9.95 -16.69 -4.81
CA GLY A 42 9.06 -15.70 -4.23
C GLY A 42 7.73 -16.30 -3.76
N ALA A 43 7.09 -17.13 -4.59
CA ALA A 43 5.82 -17.78 -4.29
C ALA A 43 5.89 -18.69 -3.06
N ARG A 44 7.08 -19.23 -2.72
CA ARG A 44 7.25 -20.06 -1.52
C ARG A 44 7.71 -19.27 -0.30
N PHE A 45 8.64 -18.33 -0.47
CA PHE A 45 9.28 -17.61 0.63
C PHE A 45 8.42 -16.45 1.14
N ILE A 46 7.84 -15.65 0.25
CA ILE A 46 7.08 -14.43 0.61
C ILE A 46 5.88 -14.74 1.52
N PRO A 47 5.03 -15.75 1.23
CA PRO A 47 3.90 -16.06 2.11
C PRO A 47 4.32 -16.49 3.51
N VAL A 48 5.36 -17.32 3.62
CA VAL A 48 5.89 -17.77 4.92
C VAL A 48 6.36 -16.57 5.74
N PHE A 49 7.10 -15.66 5.09
CA PHE A 49 7.58 -14.43 5.72
C PHE A 49 6.42 -13.54 6.19
N TYR A 50 5.37 -13.39 5.39
CA TYR A 50 4.17 -12.62 5.77
C TYR A 50 3.42 -13.23 6.95
N TYR A 51 3.27 -14.56 7.02
CA TYR A 51 2.67 -15.21 8.19
C TYR A 51 3.50 -15.04 9.46
N VAL A 52 4.83 -15.12 9.36
CA VAL A 52 5.73 -14.88 10.50
C VAL A 52 5.59 -13.44 11.00
N ILE A 53 5.60 -12.44 10.10
CA ILE A 53 5.39 -11.04 10.48
C ILE A 53 4.00 -10.84 11.08
N PHE A 54 2.97 -11.46 10.53
CA PHE A 54 1.62 -11.37 11.06
C PHE A 54 1.57 -11.82 12.52
N ILE A 55 2.11 -13.01 12.82
CA ILE A 55 2.19 -13.57 14.17
C ILE A 55 2.99 -12.63 15.08
N LEU A 56 4.22 -12.29 14.70
CA LEU A 56 5.08 -11.42 15.50
C LEU A 56 4.45 -10.05 15.76
N SER A 57 3.78 -9.47 14.77
CA SER A 57 3.11 -8.18 14.91
C SER A 57 1.90 -8.29 15.85
N TYR A 58 1.07 -9.33 15.73
CA TYR A 58 -0.08 -9.51 16.61
C TYR A 58 0.34 -9.74 18.06
N PHE A 59 1.29 -10.64 18.31
CA PHE A 59 1.78 -10.92 19.66
C PHE A 59 2.59 -9.75 20.23
N GLY A 60 3.49 -9.15 19.44
CA GLY A 60 4.33 -8.04 19.88
C GLY A 60 3.51 -6.78 20.17
N ASN A 61 2.71 -6.31 19.22
CA ASN A 61 1.88 -5.12 19.41
C ASN A 61 0.72 -5.37 20.39
N GLY A 62 0.18 -6.59 20.43
CA GLY A 62 -0.83 -6.99 21.42
C GLY A 62 -0.29 -6.97 22.85
N LEU A 63 0.96 -7.43 23.06
CA LEU A 63 1.62 -7.35 24.36
C LEU A 63 1.85 -5.89 24.78
N VAL A 64 2.29 -5.02 23.86
CA VAL A 64 2.43 -3.59 24.14
C VAL A 64 1.09 -2.97 24.56
N LEU A 65 0.00 -3.29 23.85
CA LEU A 65 -1.35 -2.84 24.20
C LEU A 65 -1.77 -3.32 25.59
N PHE A 66 -1.52 -4.60 25.89
CA PHE A 66 -1.83 -5.21 27.18
C PHE A 66 -1.06 -4.54 28.31
N ILE A 67 0.24 -4.30 28.14
CA ILE A 67 1.07 -3.62 29.15
C ILE A 67 0.57 -2.20 29.40
N ILE A 68 0.26 -1.46 28.34
CA ILE A 68 -0.28 -0.09 28.48
C ILE A 68 -1.59 -0.12 29.25
N TYR A 69 -2.52 -1.03 28.90
CA TYR A 69 -3.81 -1.13 29.59
C TYR A 69 -3.68 -1.51 31.07
N GLN A 70 -2.79 -2.45 31.38
CA GLN A 70 -2.65 -3.03 32.71
C GLN A 70 -1.79 -2.18 33.66
N TYR A 71 -0.71 -1.57 33.16
CA TYR A 71 0.32 -0.95 34.01
C TYR A 71 0.41 0.58 33.85
N GLU A 72 -0.08 1.16 32.76
CA GLU A 72 0.02 2.60 32.54
C GLU A 72 -1.35 3.29 32.42
N LYS A 73 -1.60 4.29 33.26
CA LYS A 73 -2.76 5.17 33.03
C LYS A 73 -2.53 5.93 31.72
N LEU A 74 -3.48 5.89 30.78
CA LEU A 74 -3.53 6.51 29.43
C LEU A 74 -3.47 8.07 29.43
N ASN A 75 -2.53 8.62 30.18
CA ASN A 75 -2.52 10.02 30.59
C ASN A 75 -1.30 10.78 30.08
N THR A 76 -0.34 10.08 29.46
CA THR A 76 0.85 10.69 28.85
C THR A 76 0.68 10.78 27.33
N VAL A 77 1.34 11.77 26.72
CA VAL A 77 1.39 11.97 25.26
C VAL A 77 1.93 10.73 24.55
N THR A 78 3.00 10.18 25.10
CA THR A 78 3.68 8.99 24.60
C THR A 78 2.74 7.80 24.51
N ASN A 79 1.85 7.61 25.49
CA ASN A 79 0.93 6.48 25.48
C ASN A 79 -0.13 6.64 24.39
N VAL A 80 -0.57 7.87 24.08
CA VAL A 80 -1.48 8.13 22.97
C VAL A 80 -0.82 7.81 21.63
N PHE A 81 0.44 8.22 21.43
CA PHE A 81 1.19 7.88 20.21
C PHE A 81 1.47 6.37 20.10
N LEU A 82 1.85 5.72 21.21
CA LEU A 82 2.05 4.28 21.27
C LEU A 82 0.78 3.50 20.93
N LEU A 83 -0.38 3.92 21.42
CA LEU A 83 -1.65 3.30 21.07
C LEU A 83 -1.95 3.43 19.56
N ASN A 84 -1.76 4.62 18.99
CA ASN A 84 -1.98 4.81 17.55
C ASN A 84 -0.96 4.03 16.68
N LEU A 85 0.28 3.90 17.16
CA LEU A 85 1.32 3.08 16.54
C LEU A 85 0.92 1.60 16.53
N VAL A 86 0.49 1.07 17.68
CA VAL A 86 0.00 -0.32 17.81
C VAL A 86 -1.18 -0.57 16.88
N LEU A 87 -2.15 0.35 16.83
CA LEU A 87 -3.29 0.26 15.92
C LEU A 87 -2.86 0.23 14.45
N SER A 88 -1.89 1.07 14.08
CA SER A 88 -1.32 1.10 12.72
C SER A 88 -0.63 -0.21 12.35
N ASN A 89 0.15 -0.78 13.29
CA ASN A 89 0.85 -2.05 13.09
C ASN A 89 -0.12 -3.23 12.99
N ILE A 90 -1.21 -3.23 13.76
CA ILE A 90 -2.27 -4.24 13.66
C ILE A 90 -2.99 -4.11 12.31
N LEU A 91 -3.36 -2.90 11.90
CA LEU A 91 -3.98 -2.64 10.59
C LEU A 91 -3.12 -3.17 9.44
N PHE A 92 -1.82 -2.84 9.47
CA PHE A 92 -0.84 -3.37 8.52
C PHE A 92 -0.77 -4.91 8.56
N ALA A 93 -0.64 -5.49 9.76
CA ALA A 93 -0.52 -6.93 9.93
C ALA A 93 -1.75 -7.68 9.41
N THR A 94 -2.96 -7.19 9.68
CA THR A 94 -4.20 -7.82 9.21
C THR A 94 -4.30 -7.90 7.68
N SER A 95 -3.56 -7.05 6.95
CA SER A 95 -3.51 -7.08 5.48
C SER A 95 -2.56 -8.16 4.94
N LEU A 96 -1.52 -8.54 5.70
CA LEU A 96 -0.51 -9.53 5.30
C LEU A 96 -1.04 -10.93 4.95
N PRO A 97 -2.02 -11.55 5.67
CA PRO A 97 -2.54 -12.86 5.28
C PRO A 97 -3.25 -12.85 3.92
N PHE A 98 -3.88 -11.73 3.54
CA PHE A 98 -4.47 -11.58 2.20
C PHE A 98 -3.38 -11.52 1.12
N TRP A 99 -2.29 -10.81 1.38
CA TRP A 99 -1.12 -10.83 0.49
C TRP A 99 -0.45 -12.21 0.44
N ALA A 100 -0.38 -12.94 1.55
CA ALA A 100 0.21 -14.26 1.60
C ALA A 100 -0.58 -15.30 0.81
N THR A 101 -1.91 -15.18 0.77
CA THR A 101 -2.78 -16.01 -0.07
C THR A 101 -2.65 -15.61 -1.54
N TYR A 102 -2.62 -14.32 -1.84
CA TYR A 102 -2.36 -13.81 -3.19
C TYR A 102 -0.98 -14.20 -3.78
N HIS A 103 0.05 -14.40 -2.95
CA HIS A 103 1.34 -14.88 -3.46
C HIS A 103 1.38 -16.40 -3.68
N GLN A 104 0.41 -17.15 -3.15
CA GLN A 104 0.30 -18.61 -3.36
C GLN A 104 -0.68 -18.96 -4.49
N SER A 105 -1.68 -18.11 -4.73
CA SER A 105 -2.77 -18.33 -5.68
C SER A 105 -3.23 -17.02 -6.30
N GLU A 106 -4.23 -17.06 -7.18
CA GLU A 106 -4.87 -15.84 -7.67
C GLU A 106 -5.64 -15.06 -6.59
N TRP A 107 -5.99 -13.81 -6.91
CA TRP A 107 -6.82 -12.92 -6.08
C TRP A 107 -8.30 -13.32 -6.13
N ILE A 108 -8.73 -14.15 -5.18
CA ILE A 108 -10.12 -14.66 -5.10
C ILE A 108 -11.09 -13.74 -4.34
N PHE A 109 -10.61 -12.67 -3.70
CA PHE A 109 -11.41 -11.85 -2.76
C PHE A 109 -12.25 -10.76 -3.45
N GLY A 110 -12.13 -10.62 -4.78
CA GLY A 110 -12.87 -9.63 -5.57
C GLY A 110 -12.30 -8.21 -5.50
N SER A 111 -12.87 -7.30 -6.30
CA SER A 111 -12.34 -5.94 -6.50
C SER A 111 -12.43 -5.04 -5.28
N PHE A 112 -13.48 -5.20 -4.47
CA PHE A 112 -13.67 -4.41 -3.25
C PHE A 112 -12.57 -4.68 -2.22
N LEU A 113 -12.29 -5.95 -1.95
CA LEU A 113 -11.22 -6.33 -1.02
C LEU A 113 -9.83 -6.00 -1.55
N CYS A 114 -9.59 -6.08 -2.88
CA CYS A 114 -8.31 -5.67 -3.48
C CYS A 114 -7.99 -4.22 -3.11
N LYS A 115 -8.94 -3.31 -3.35
CA LYS A 115 -8.79 -1.89 -2.99
C LYS A 115 -8.64 -1.69 -1.49
N MET A 116 -9.48 -2.34 -0.68
CA MET A 116 -9.48 -2.17 0.77
C MET A 116 -8.21 -2.71 1.44
N VAL A 117 -7.79 -3.93 1.13
CA VAL A 117 -6.61 -4.58 1.72
C VAL A 117 -5.36 -3.79 1.37
N SER A 118 -5.22 -3.36 0.13
CA SER A 118 -4.05 -2.58 -0.27
C SER A 118 -4.07 -1.19 0.34
N SER A 119 -5.22 -0.53 0.38
CA SER A 119 -5.33 0.75 1.09
C SER A 119 -4.97 0.58 2.56
N ALA A 120 -5.48 -0.44 3.24
CA ALA A 120 -5.16 -0.71 4.64
C ALA A 120 -3.66 -1.02 4.86
N TYR A 121 -3.04 -1.77 3.95
CA TYR A 121 -1.62 -2.05 3.95
C TYR A 121 -0.78 -0.76 3.89
N PHE A 122 -1.05 0.12 2.92
CA PHE A 122 -0.30 1.37 2.77
C PHE A 122 -0.62 2.38 3.87
N ILE A 123 -1.88 2.50 4.29
CA ILE A 123 -2.28 3.39 5.39
C ILE A 123 -1.54 2.98 6.65
N GLY A 124 -1.58 1.68 7.01
CA GLY A 124 -0.91 1.14 8.20
C GLY A 124 0.61 1.30 8.13
N PHE A 125 1.21 1.08 6.96
CA PHE A 125 2.65 1.29 6.75
C PHE A 125 3.05 2.76 6.96
N TYR A 126 2.38 3.69 6.26
CA TYR A 126 2.68 5.12 6.36
C TYR A 126 2.40 5.68 7.76
N SER A 127 1.26 5.31 8.37
CA SER A 127 0.94 5.77 9.73
C SER A 127 1.93 5.23 10.75
N SER A 128 2.38 3.98 10.64
CA SER A 128 3.37 3.41 11.56
C SER A 128 4.68 4.21 11.60
N ILE A 129 5.22 4.56 10.42
CA ILE A 129 6.47 5.32 10.29
C ILE A 129 6.29 6.74 10.82
N LEU A 130 5.15 7.38 10.51
CA LEU A 130 4.83 8.73 10.99
C LEU A 130 4.63 8.78 12.51
N PHE A 131 3.98 7.78 13.10
CA PHE A 131 3.85 7.68 14.56
C PHE A 131 5.18 7.42 15.24
N LEU A 132 6.04 6.58 14.65
CA LEU A 132 7.39 6.35 15.15
C LEU A 132 8.21 7.65 15.15
N THR A 133 8.16 8.41 14.05
CA THR A 133 8.86 9.71 13.96
C THR A 133 8.30 10.74 14.94
N LEU A 134 6.98 10.84 15.10
CA LEU A 134 6.38 11.70 16.13
C LEU A 134 6.81 11.31 17.55
N MET A 135 6.88 10.02 17.84
CA MET A 135 7.35 9.53 19.14
C MET A 135 8.81 9.91 19.39
N THR A 136 9.69 9.71 18.40
CA THR A 136 11.09 10.12 18.49
C THR A 136 11.22 11.64 18.66
N PHE A 137 10.45 12.41 17.92
CA PHE A 137 10.44 13.87 18.01
C PHE A 137 9.94 14.36 19.39
N ASP A 138 8.88 13.75 19.94
CA ASP A 138 8.39 14.06 21.29
C ASP A 138 9.47 13.80 22.35
N ARG A 139 10.21 12.67 22.24
CA ARG A 139 11.34 12.38 23.14
C ARG A 139 12.46 13.41 22.99
N TYR A 140 12.79 13.81 21.77
CA TYR A 140 13.78 14.86 21.52
C TYR A 140 13.38 16.18 22.18
N LEU A 141 12.14 16.64 22.00
CA LEU A 141 11.64 17.87 22.64
C LEU A 141 11.63 17.78 24.17
N ALA A 142 11.26 16.62 24.73
CA ALA A 142 11.26 16.42 26.18
C ALA A 142 12.67 16.54 26.78
N VAL A 143 13.70 16.04 26.08
CA VAL A 143 15.09 16.07 26.54
C VAL A 143 15.76 17.42 26.27
N VAL A 144 15.69 17.93 25.04
CA VAL A 144 16.43 19.13 24.62
C VAL A 144 15.75 20.42 25.07
N HIS A 145 14.42 20.47 24.98
CA HIS A 145 13.65 21.67 25.30
C HIS A 145 12.97 21.60 26.67
N ALA A 146 13.28 20.57 27.48
CA ALA A 146 12.73 20.35 28.82
C ALA A 146 11.23 20.70 28.93
N VAL A 147 10.44 20.31 27.92
CA VAL A 147 9.05 20.80 27.75
C VAL A 147 8.16 20.24 28.87
N ALA A 148 8.12 20.96 29.99
CA ALA A 148 7.22 20.75 31.11
C ALA A 148 5.84 21.35 30.80
N ALA A 149 5.24 20.99 29.68
CA ALA A 149 3.89 21.45 29.36
C ALA A 149 2.83 20.78 30.25
N ALA A 150 1.87 21.58 30.72
CA ALA A 150 0.73 21.13 31.51
C ALA A 150 0.00 19.96 30.83
N LYS A 151 -0.36 18.92 31.61
CA LYS A 151 -0.94 17.64 31.16
C LYS A 151 -2.09 17.77 30.14
N SER A 152 -2.93 18.81 30.28
CA SER A 152 -4.04 19.09 29.35
C SER A 152 -3.57 19.53 27.96
N ARG A 153 -2.64 20.49 27.87
CA ARG A 153 -2.05 20.96 26.59
C ARG A 153 -1.30 19.86 25.86
N LYS A 154 -0.64 19.00 26.62
CA LYS A 154 0.05 17.79 26.13
C LYS A 154 -0.90 16.79 25.46
N LYS A 155 -2.07 16.53 26.05
CA LYS A 155 -3.07 15.60 25.47
C LYS A 155 -3.69 16.13 24.18
N ALA A 156 -4.00 17.43 24.11
CA ALA A 156 -4.53 18.05 22.89
C ALA A 156 -3.54 17.95 21.73
N TYR A 157 -2.25 18.24 21.98
CA TYR A 157 -1.20 18.06 20.98
C TYR A 157 -1.13 16.61 20.46
N ALA A 158 -1.20 15.62 21.36
CA ALA A 158 -1.18 14.22 20.98
C ALA A 158 -2.35 13.85 20.04
N ILE A 159 -3.56 14.30 20.38
CA ILE A 159 -4.76 14.03 19.59
C ILE A 159 -4.67 14.70 18.22
N VAL A 160 -4.31 15.99 18.17
CA VAL A 160 -4.19 16.74 16.91
C VAL A 160 -3.10 16.12 16.03
N GLY A 161 -1.94 15.76 16.60
CA GLY A 161 -0.86 15.08 15.88
C GLY A 161 -1.30 13.72 15.33
N SER A 162 -2.01 12.91 16.12
CA SER A 162 -2.56 11.64 15.64
C SER A 162 -3.54 11.81 14.49
N VAL A 163 -4.48 12.75 14.61
CA VAL A 163 -5.45 13.03 13.53
C VAL A 163 -4.72 13.48 12.25
N ALA A 164 -3.72 14.35 12.37
CA ALA A 164 -2.93 14.79 11.24
C ALA A 164 -2.20 13.63 10.55
N VAL A 165 -1.58 12.73 11.33
CA VAL A 165 -0.92 11.54 10.78
C VAL A 165 -1.92 10.64 10.05
N TRP A 166 -3.07 10.35 10.64
CA TRP A 166 -4.10 9.55 9.98
C TRP A 166 -4.57 10.19 8.68
N CYS A 167 -4.81 11.50 8.66
CA CYS A 167 -5.17 12.23 7.44
C CYS A 167 -4.07 12.13 6.37
N ILE A 168 -2.80 12.36 6.74
CA ILE A 168 -1.67 12.30 5.81
C ILE A 168 -1.51 10.88 5.25
N SER A 169 -1.59 9.85 6.09
CA SER A 169 -1.51 8.46 5.66
C SER A 169 -2.64 8.08 4.71
N VAL A 170 -3.87 8.48 5.01
CA VAL A 170 -5.02 8.25 4.12
C VAL A 170 -4.80 8.94 2.78
N VAL A 171 -4.43 10.22 2.78
CA VAL A 171 -4.16 10.98 1.55
C VAL A 171 -3.04 10.34 0.71
N ALA A 172 -1.96 9.91 1.36
CA ALA A 172 -0.84 9.24 0.69
C ALA A 172 -1.26 7.91 0.03
N SER A 173 -2.24 7.21 0.62
CA SER A 173 -2.78 5.94 0.13
C SER A 173 -3.94 6.08 -0.87
N ILE A 174 -4.42 7.30 -1.16
CA ILE A 174 -5.51 7.51 -2.12
C ILE A 174 -5.13 6.98 -3.51
N LYS A 175 -3.88 7.18 -3.95
CA LYS A 175 -3.43 6.73 -5.27
C LYS A 175 -3.58 5.21 -5.39
N GLU A 176 -3.21 4.45 -4.36
CA GLU A 176 -3.37 2.99 -4.34
C GLU A 176 -4.84 2.58 -4.31
N LEU A 177 -5.69 3.29 -3.56
CA LEU A 177 -7.13 3.02 -3.51
C LEU A 177 -7.80 3.20 -4.89
N VAL A 178 -7.36 4.21 -5.64
CA VAL A 178 -7.93 4.58 -6.95
C VAL A 178 -7.36 3.72 -8.08
N LEU A 179 -6.05 3.46 -8.05
CA LEU A 179 -5.32 2.83 -9.16
C LEU A 179 -5.33 1.31 -9.09
N GLN A 180 -5.49 0.72 -7.92
CA GLN A 180 -5.60 -0.73 -7.84
C GLN A 180 -6.96 -1.23 -8.30
N ASN A 181 -6.93 -2.17 -9.22
CA ASN A 181 -8.11 -2.93 -9.61
C ASN A 181 -7.73 -4.40 -9.81
N VAL A 182 -8.77 -5.23 -9.89
CA VAL A 182 -8.60 -6.64 -10.24
C VAL A 182 -8.60 -6.75 -11.75
N SER A 183 -7.49 -7.25 -12.30
CA SER A 183 -7.33 -7.53 -13.73
C SER A 183 -7.15 -9.03 -13.94
N LYS A 184 -7.73 -9.57 -15.01
CA LYS A 184 -7.58 -10.98 -15.37
C LYS A 184 -6.35 -11.15 -16.25
N ASN A 185 -5.34 -11.85 -15.76
CA ASN A 185 -4.15 -12.19 -16.52
C ASN A 185 -4.29 -13.63 -17.07
N PRO A 186 -4.10 -13.87 -18.38
CA PRO A 186 -4.21 -15.20 -18.99
C PRO A 186 -3.31 -16.27 -18.37
N PHE A 187 -2.14 -15.89 -17.86
CA PHE A 187 -1.11 -16.80 -17.33
C PHE A 187 -1.20 -17.00 -15.82
N SER A 188 -1.84 -16.05 -15.15
CA SER A 188 -1.64 -15.76 -13.73
C SER A 188 -2.96 -15.70 -12.95
N GLY A 189 -4.10 -15.79 -13.64
CA GLY A 189 -5.42 -15.73 -13.04
C GLY A 189 -5.84 -14.31 -12.69
N LEU A 190 -6.71 -14.17 -11.69
CA LEU A 190 -7.11 -12.88 -11.15
C LEU A 190 -5.95 -12.22 -10.39
N MET A 191 -5.51 -11.05 -10.85
CA MET A 191 -4.43 -10.27 -10.23
C MET A 191 -4.95 -8.97 -9.64
N CYS A 192 -4.49 -8.60 -8.44
CA CYS A 192 -4.75 -7.32 -7.81
C CYS A 192 -3.55 -6.41 -8.05
N GLU A 193 -3.60 -5.62 -9.12
CA GLU A 193 -2.46 -4.84 -9.60
C GLU A 193 -2.87 -3.39 -9.92
N GLU A 194 -1.87 -2.52 -10.00
CA GLU A 194 -2.06 -1.12 -10.35
C GLU A 194 -2.46 -1.04 -11.83
N SER A 195 -3.75 -0.85 -12.08
CA SER A 195 -4.34 -0.81 -13.43
C SER A 195 -4.15 0.52 -14.17
N GLY A 196 -3.42 1.47 -13.58
CA GLY A 196 -3.36 2.85 -14.07
C GLY A 196 -4.67 3.62 -13.84
N PHE A 197 -4.71 4.90 -14.23
CA PHE A 197 -5.92 5.70 -14.11
C PHE A 197 -6.97 5.22 -15.13
N PRO A 198 -8.25 5.09 -14.74
CA PRO A 198 -9.32 4.86 -15.71
C PRO A 198 -9.30 5.99 -16.76
N GLU A 199 -9.50 5.64 -18.03
CA GLU A 199 -9.50 6.60 -19.15
C GLU A 199 -10.46 7.77 -18.90
N SER A 200 -11.62 7.50 -18.29
CA SER A 200 -12.61 8.51 -17.87
C SER A 200 -12.11 9.48 -16.79
N THR A 201 -11.19 9.04 -15.93
CA THR A 201 -10.55 9.88 -14.92
C THR A 201 -9.51 10.78 -15.58
N MET A 202 -8.67 10.22 -16.46
CA MET A 202 -7.68 11.01 -17.22
C MET A 202 -8.34 12.12 -18.04
N GLU A 203 -9.44 11.82 -18.75
CA GLU A 203 -10.21 12.81 -19.50
C GLU A 203 -10.81 13.89 -18.59
N ARG A 204 -11.34 13.52 -17.43
CA ARG A 204 -11.88 14.48 -16.46
C ARG A 204 -10.80 15.41 -15.89
N TRP A 205 -9.61 14.90 -15.59
CA TRP A 205 -8.47 15.71 -15.16
C TRP A 205 -8.00 16.64 -16.27
N ARG A 206 -7.92 16.13 -17.52
CA ARG A 206 -7.58 16.92 -18.71
C ARG A 206 -8.55 18.09 -18.90
N LEU A 207 -9.85 17.85 -18.81
CA LEU A 207 -10.89 18.87 -18.93
C LEU A 207 -10.85 19.90 -17.78
N ASN A 208 -10.68 19.45 -16.54
CA ASN A 208 -10.59 20.34 -15.38
C ASN A 208 -9.33 21.22 -15.41
N ILE A 209 -8.18 20.68 -15.82
CA ILE A 209 -6.94 21.43 -15.99
C ILE A 209 -7.06 22.43 -17.14
N TRP A 210 -7.62 22.01 -18.28
CA TRP A 210 -7.89 22.90 -19.41
C TRP A 210 -8.82 24.05 -19.03
N SER A 211 -9.91 23.78 -18.31
CA SER A 211 -10.86 24.81 -17.87
C SER A 211 -10.24 25.84 -16.92
N ARG A 212 -9.37 25.39 -16.01
CA ARG A 212 -8.61 26.27 -15.10
C ARG A 212 -7.57 27.10 -15.85
N PHE A 213 -6.93 26.55 -16.87
CA PHE A 213 -5.99 27.29 -17.73
C PHE A 213 -6.71 28.35 -18.56
N LEU A 214 -7.92 28.06 -19.05
CA LEU A 214 -8.75 28.99 -19.81
C LEU A 214 -9.37 30.11 -18.96
N SER A 215 -9.69 29.86 -17.69
CA SER A 215 -10.16 30.90 -16.76
C SER A 215 -9.04 31.80 -16.21
N ALA A 216 -7.77 31.43 -16.43
CA ALA A 216 -6.61 32.19 -15.97
C ALA A 216 -6.02 33.10 -17.06
N LYS A 217 -6.65 33.19 -18.24
CA LYS A 217 -6.27 34.04 -19.37
C LYS A 217 -7.44 34.93 -19.75
#